data_AF-A0AAW4KSI1-F1
#
_entry.id   AF-A0AAW4KSI1-F1
#
_cell.length_a   1.000
_cell.length_b   1.000
_cell.length_c   1.000
_cell.angle_alpha   90.00
_cell.angle_beta   90.00
_cell.angle_gamma   90.00
#
_symmetry.space_group_name_H-M   'P 1'
#
loop_
_entity.id
_entity.type
_entity.pdbx_description
1 polymer ?
#
loop_
_entity_poly.entity_id
_entity_poly.type
_entity_poly.pdbx_seq_one_letter_code
_entity_poly.pdbx_strand_id
1 'polypeptide(L)'
;LPQHNLAARLSPVWGRDELVGVLARRLSAQRLLTLTGVAGIGKSTLALALAERVLPRYRDGVWWVDMAVVQRPSELLGSLARVLQLHSAPDSFNEL
;
A
#
# COMPACT_ATOMS: atom_id res chain seq x y z
N LEU A 1 5.63 -16.25 6.30
CA LEU A 1 5.32 -14.80 6.42
C LEU A 1 4.21 -14.48 5.43
N PRO A 2 3.29 -13.54 5.75
CA PRO A 2 2.25 -13.11 4.81
C PRO A 2 2.88 -12.59 3.51
N GLN A 3 2.17 -12.66 2.37
CA GLN A 3 2.72 -12.18 1.10
C GLN A 3 2.87 -10.66 1.09
N HIS A 4 3.94 -10.14 0.49
CA HIS A 4 4.13 -8.71 0.31
C HIS A 4 5.20 -8.40 -0.74
N ASN A 5 5.20 -7.16 -1.24
CA ASN A 5 6.24 -6.59 -2.10
C ASN A 5 6.91 -5.35 -1.46
N LEU A 6 6.79 -5.18 -0.14
CA LEU A 6 7.41 -4.07 0.59
C LEU A 6 8.94 -4.09 0.39
N ALA A 7 9.48 -2.97 -0.05
CA ALA A 7 10.92 -2.80 -0.21
C ALA A 7 11.61 -2.92 1.15
N ALA A 8 12.75 -3.63 1.19
CA ALA A 8 13.58 -3.69 2.39
C ALA A 8 14.05 -2.28 2.75
N ARG A 9 13.75 -1.83 3.97
CA ARG A 9 14.24 -0.53 4.45
C ARG A 9 15.74 -0.61 4.68
N LEU A 10 16.49 0.19 3.92
CA LEU A 10 17.94 0.34 4.08
C LEU A 10 18.32 1.17 5.32
N SER A 11 17.34 1.83 5.97
CA SER A 11 17.56 2.63 7.18
C SER A 11 16.37 2.55 8.12
N PRO A 12 16.59 2.46 9.44
CA PRO A 12 15.53 2.50 10.43
C PRO A 12 14.83 3.87 10.45
N VAL A 13 13.54 3.87 10.79
CA VAL A 13 12.74 5.10 10.90
C VAL A 13 12.75 5.58 12.33
N TRP A 14 13.44 6.69 12.59
CA TRP A 14 13.61 7.26 13.92
C TRP A 14 12.39 8.10 14.33
N GLY A 15 11.97 7.97 15.59
CA GLY A 15 10.97 8.86 16.21
C GLY A 15 9.56 8.79 15.62
N ARG A 16 9.24 7.77 14.81
CA ARG A 16 7.90 7.61 14.21
C ARG A 16 7.12 6.42 14.75
N ASP A 17 7.64 5.67 15.71
CA ASP A 17 6.98 4.47 16.23
C ASP A 17 5.61 4.76 16.87
N GLU A 18 5.51 5.86 17.62
CA GLU A 18 4.24 6.29 18.20
C GLU A 18 3.22 6.64 17.10
N LEU A 19 3.64 7.44 16.11
CA LEU A 19 2.80 7.83 14.99
C LEU A 19 2.34 6.60 14.19
N VAL A 20 3.25 5.68 13.87
CA VAL A 20 2.93 4.41 13.21
C VAL A 20 1.92 3.60 14.04
N GLY A 21 2.07 3.58 15.37
CA GLY A 21 1.12 2.94 16.27
C GLY A 21 -0.27 3.56 16.22
N VAL A 22 -0.38 4.89 16.21
CA VAL A 22 -1.65 5.62 16.06
C VAL A 22 -2.29 5.29 14.71
N LEU A 23 -1.51 5.34 13.62
CA LEU A 23 -2.01 5.05 12.27
C LEU A 23 -2.46 3.60 12.14
N ALA A 24 -1.74 2.64 12.72
CA ALA A 24 -2.13 1.22 12.71
C ALA A 24 -3.47 1.00 13.42
N ARG A 25 -3.71 1.68 14.55
CA ARG A 25 -5.02 1.63 15.23
C ARG A 25 -6.12 2.25 14.38
N ARG A 26 -5.88 3.42 13.77
CA ARG A 26 -6.86 4.05 12.87
C ARG A 26 -7.20 3.18 11.67
N LEU A 27 -6.19 2.57 11.04
CA LEU A 27 -6.37 1.67 9.91
C LEU A 27 -7.18 0.41 10.28
N SER A 28 -7.09 -0.07 11.53
CA SER A 28 -7.95 -1.18 11.97
C SER A 28 -9.44 -0.82 12.04
N ALA A 29 -9.76 0.47 12.18
CA ALA A 29 -11.14 0.97 12.23
C ALA A 29 -11.64 1.51 10.88
N GLN A 30 -10.76 1.74 9.90
CA GLN A 30 -11.10 2.39 8.63
C GLN A 30 -10.48 1.67 7.43
N ARG A 31 -11.22 1.62 6.31
CA ARG A 31 -10.75 0.93 5.09
C ARG A 31 -9.78 1.75 4.24
N LEU A 32 -9.73 3.06 4.43
CA LEU A 32 -8.89 3.98 3.66
C LEU A 32 -8.30 5.04 4.58
N LEU A 33 -7.00 5.27 4.43
CA LEU A 33 -6.27 6.31 5.14
C LEU A 33 -5.43 7.09 4.11
N THR A 34 -5.59 8.40 4.06
CA THR A 34 -4.80 9.28 3.20
C THR A 34 -3.76 10.04 4.03
N LEU A 35 -2.49 9.96 3.64
CA LEU A 35 -1.40 10.73 4.26
C LEU A 35 -1.12 11.98 3.43
N THR A 36 -1.37 13.15 4.01
CA THR A 36 -1.10 14.46 3.39
C THR A 36 0.08 15.16 4.05
N GLY A 37 0.70 16.12 3.36
CA GLY A 37 1.83 16.89 3.86
C GLY A 37 2.81 17.31 2.76
N VAL A 38 3.71 18.21 3.10
CA VAL A 38 4.71 18.79 2.17
C VAL A 38 5.61 17.73 1.52
N ALA A 39 6.24 18.08 0.40
CA ALA A 39 7.25 17.24 -0.24
C ALA A 39 8.41 16.96 0.74
N GLY A 40 8.99 15.75 0.67
CA GLY A 40 10.15 15.39 1.49
C GLY A 40 9.88 15.10 2.99
N ILE A 41 8.67 15.34 3.52
CA ILE A 41 8.37 15.10 4.96
C ILE A 41 8.38 13.62 5.39
N GLY A 42 8.60 12.69 4.44
CA GLY A 42 8.69 11.25 4.74
C GLY A 42 7.34 10.50 4.71
N LYS A 43 6.35 10.96 3.94
CA LYS A 43 5.05 10.26 3.81
C LYS A 43 5.20 8.82 3.33
N SER A 44 6.00 8.59 2.29
CA SER A 44 6.26 7.24 1.77
C SER A 44 7.00 6.38 2.78
N THR A 45 7.98 6.95 3.48
CA THR A 45 8.69 6.29 4.59
C THR A 45 7.73 5.88 5.71
N LEU A 46 6.78 6.75 6.07
CA LEU A 46 5.76 6.47 7.08
C LEU A 46 4.77 5.40 6.62
N ALA A 47 4.35 5.45 5.35
CA ALA A 47 3.46 4.45 4.76
C ALA A 47 4.10 3.05 4.73
N LEU A 48 5.38 2.95 4.34
CA LEU A 48 6.14 1.70 4.38
C LEU A 48 6.31 1.18 5.82
N ALA A 49 6.65 2.06 6.77
CA ALA A 49 6.76 1.68 8.17
C ALA A 49 5.42 1.17 8.75
N LEU A 50 4.30 1.79 8.36
CA LEU A 50 2.96 1.34 8.70
C LEU A 50 2.65 -0.02 8.07
N ALA A 51 2.93 -0.18 6.78
CA ALA A 51 2.73 -1.42 6.04
C ALA A 51 3.47 -2.61 6.69
N GLU A 52 4.73 -2.43 7.05
CA GLU A 52 5.50 -3.45 7.79
C GLU A 52 4.90 -3.75 9.17
N ARG A 53 4.46 -2.71 9.90
CA ARG A 53 3.86 -2.87 11.24
C ARG A 53 2.55 -3.65 11.20
N VAL A 54 1.77 -3.52 10.12
CA VAL A 54 0.47 -4.18 9.99
C VAL A 54 0.54 -5.49 9.22
N LEU A 55 1.64 -5.77 8.52
CA LEU A 55 1.84 -7.01 7.76
C LEU A 55 1.44 -8.28 8.54
N PRO A 56 1.85 -8.48 9.82
CA PRO A 56 1.45 -9.68 10.56
C PRO A 56 -0.06 -9.77 10.88
N ARG A 57 -0.80 -8.67 10.75
CA ARG A 57 -2.25 -8.60 11.03
C ARG A 57 -3.13 -8.92 9.84
N TYR A 58 -2.60 -8.81 8.62
CA TYR A 58 -3.35 -9.08 7.39
C TYR A 58 -2.95 -10.45 6.84
N ARG A 59 -3.85 -11.42 6.93
CA ARG A 59 -3.63 -12.81 6.47
C ARG A 59 -3.23 -12.85 5.00
N ASP A 60 -3.90 -12.05 4.17
CA ASP A 60 -3.70 -12.06 2.73
C ASP A 60 -2.41 -11.34 2.32
N GLY A 61 -1.89 -10.45 3.18
CA GLY A 61 -0.66 -9.71 2.94
C GLY A 61 -0.84 -8.21 2.90
N VAL A 62 0.23 -7.52 2.51
CA VAL A 62 0.25 -6.06 2.29
C VAL A 62 1.02 -5.75 1.02
N TRP A 63 0.43 -4.94 0.14
CA TRP A 63 1.01 -4.60 -1.15
C TRP A 63 1.26 -3.10 -1.28
N TRP A 64 2.44 -2.77 -1.76
CA TRP A 64 2.83 -1.45 -2.22
C TRP A 64 2.49 -1.32 -3.70
N VAL A 65 1.69 -0.31 -4.03
CA VAL A 65 1.35 0.03 -5.42
C VAL A 65 1.90 1.41 -5.67
N ASP A 66 2.88 1.51 -6.55
CA ASP A 66 3.42 2.81 -6.93
C ASP A 66 2.41 3.54 -7.81
N MET A 67 1.88 4.65 -7.30
CA MET A 67 0.96 5.50 -8.05
C MET A 67 1.69 6.40 -9.04
N ALA A 68 3.01 6.57 -8.94
CA ALA A 68 3.78 7.40 -9.86
C ALA A 68 3.78 6.85 -11.30
N VAL A 69 3.57 5.54 -11.47
CA VAL A 69 3.50 4.89 -12.78
C VAL A 69 2.09 4.91 -13.39
N VAL A 70 1.06 5.32 -12.65
CA VAL A 70 -0.32 5.40 -13.13
C VAL A 70 -0.57 6.81 -13.66
N GLN A 71 -0.63 6.96 -14.99
CA GLN A 71 -0.84 8.27 -15.61
C GLN A 71 -2.30 8.56 -15.88
N ARG A 72 -3.09 7.52 -16.13
CA ARG A 72 -4.53 7.61 -16.39
C ARG A 72 -5.33 6.74 -15.43
N PRO A 73 -6.54 7.18 -15.00
CA PRO A 73 -7.40 6.35 -14.14
C PRO A 73 -7.70 4.97 -14.72
N SER A 74 -7.78 4.84 -16.05
CA SER A 74 -8.00 3.57 -16.76
C SER A 74 -6.85 2.55 -16.58
N GLU A 75 -5.65 3.00 -16.23
CA GLU A 75 -4.47 2.13 -16.02
C GLU A 75 -4.42 1.53 -14.61
N LEU A 76 -5.21 2.07 -13.67
CA LEU A 76 -5.15 1.70 -12.26
C LEU A 76 -5.48 0.21 -12.04
N LEU A 77 -6.56 -0.29 -12.64
CA LEU A 77 -6.98 -1.68 -12.48
C LEU A 77 -5.92 -2.65 -13.00
N GLY A 78 -5.35 -2.38 -14.18
CA GLY A 78 -4.26 -3.19 -14.73
C GLY A 78 -2.99 -3.14 -13.88
N SER A 79 -2.67 -1.99 -13.29
CA SER A 79 -1.55 -1.85 -12.35
C SER A 79 -1.77 -2.67 -11.07
N LEU A 80 -2.97 -2.60 -10.49
CA LEU A 80 -3.35 -3.39 -9.32
C LEU A 80 -3.31 -4.89 -9.60
N ALA A 81 -3.89 -5.35 -10.70
CA ALA A 81 -3.88 -6.76 -11.09
C ALA A 81 -2.45 -7.30 -11.20
N ARG A 82 -1.55 -6.52 -11.83
CA ARG A 82 -0.13 -6.89 -11.94
C ARG A 82 0.56 -6.98 -10.58
N VAL A 83 0.36 -6.01 -9.70
CA VAL A 83 0.98 -6.00 -8.36
C VAL A 83 0.46 -7.15 -7.49
N LEU A 84 -0.84 -7.43 -7.58
CA LEU A 84 -1.50 -8.51 -6.84
C LEU A 84 -1.31 -9.88 -7.49
N GLN A 85 -0.60 -9.96 -8.63
CA GLN A 85 -0.41 -11.18 -9.42
C GLN A 85 -1.74 -11.86 -9.79
N LEU A 86 -2.77 -11.05 -10.01
CA LEU A 86 -4.07 -11.50 -10.46
C LEU A 86 -4.02 -11.66 -11.98
N HIS A 87 -4.37 -12.84 -12.45
CA HIS A 87 -4.59 -13.08 -13.86
C HIS A 87 -5.98 -12.55 -14.19
N SER A 88 -6.08 -11.58 -15.10
CA SER A 88 -7.38 -11.18 -15.64
C SER A 88 -7.94 -12.39 -16.40
N ALA A 89 -9.09 -12.91 -15.97
CA ALA A 89 -9.91 -13.70 -16.87
C ALA A 89 -10.24 -12.82 -18.10
N PRO A 90 -10.31 -13.39 -19.32
CA PRO A 90 -10.67 -12.61 -20.50
C PRO A 90 -12.00 -11.87 -20.26
N ASP A 91 -11.98 -10.56 -20.49
CA ASP A 91 -13.09 -9.66 -20.24
C ASP A 91 -14.37 -10.13 -20.95
N SER A 92 -15.29 -10.75 -20.22
CA SER A 92 -16.67 -10.97 -20.65
C SER A 92 -17.53 -9.69 -20.58
N PHE A 93 -16.92 -8.56 -20.23
CA PHE A 93 -17.61 -7.28 -19.95
C PHE A 93 -17.72 -6.36 -21.18
N ASN A 94 -17.65 -6.91 -22.40
CA ASN A 94 -17.93 -6.18 -23.64
C ASN A 94 -19.09 -6.81 -24.44
N GLU A 95 -20.18 -7.14 -23.75
CA GLU A 95 -21.49 -7.40 -24.34
C GLU A 95 -22.57 -6.75 -23.46
N LEU A 96 -22.65 -5.41 -23.44
CA LEU A 96 -23.89 -4.62 -23.24
C LEU A 96 -23.68 -3.19 -23.75
#